data_AF-A0A8H6HKM2-F1
#
_entry.id   AF-A0A8H6HKM2-F1
#
_cell.length_a   1.000
_cell.length_b   1.000
_cell.length_c   1.000
_cell.angle_alpha   90.00
_cell.angle_beta   90.00
_cell.angle_gamma   90.00
#
_symmetry.space_group_name_H-M   'P 1'
#
loop_
_entity.id
_entity.type
_entity.pdbx_description
1 polymer ?
#
loop_
_entity_poly.entity_id
_entity_poly.type
_entity_poly.pdbx_seq_one_letter_code
_entity_poly.pdbx_strand_id
1 'polypeptide(L)'
;MSVEEPSTLMSVQDLKRVKNSVIGNPVAKTALSRDVAFVRSLVECVDVASVVGTVGNELGAEAAHIIASLSYGSESALDTLLRLQTPRILIFALSQFTPTDPLPLRSAYARALRAVVASVAEIVGPSEYGLRPEPTGPMQIETKAALELIFAIETLDSLLPLLLSPSPQLATPIVHLLSSATRSLHHRTTLSSYLPPSERIAATSPSGANATSPIAGEVEVGQVEVGRAVQVEEGGS
;
A
#
# COMPACT_ATOMS: atom_id res chain seq x y z
N MET A 1 -13.97 -2.69 -32.90
CA MET A 1 -12.75 -2.34 -32.13
C MET A 1 -12.36 -0.96 -32.58
N SER A 2 -12.75 0.06 -31.81
CA SER A 2 -12.40 1.45 -32.10
C SER A 2 -10.95 1.65 -31.70
N VAL A 3 -10.11 2.12 -32.63
CA VAL A 3 -8.74 2.52 -32.37
C VAL A 3 -8.82 3.81 -31.56
N GLU A 4 -8.51 3.75 -30.26
CA GLU A 4 -8.34 4.98 -29.47
C GLU A 4 -7.18 5.78 -30.07
N GLU A 5 -7.44 7.04 -30.41
CA GLU A 5 -6.40 7.98 -30.85
C GLU A 5 -5.34 8.13 -29.76
N PRO A 6 -4.07 8.39 -30.13
CA PRO A 6 -3.01 8.57 -29.15
C PRO A 6 -3.33 9.78 -28.25
N SER A 7 -3.67 9.50 -26.99
CA SER A 7 -3.74 10.47 -25.91
C SER A 7 -2.52 11.38 -25.98
N THR A 8 -2.74 12.68 -26.19
CA THR A 8 -1.66 13.64 -26.30
C THR A 8 -0.92 13.69 -24.96
N LEU A 9 0.28 13.10 -24.89
CA LEU A 9 1.06 13.05 -23.66
C LEU A 9 1.30 14.48 -23.14
N MET A 10 0.92 14.71 -21.88
CA MET A 10 1.08 16.01 -21.22
C MET A 10 2.56 16.38 -21.11
N SER A 11 2.87 17.68 -21.17
CA SER A 11 4.24 18.13 -20.92
C SER A 11 4.54 18.19 -19.41
N VAL A 12 5.81 18.05 -19.04
CA VAL A 12 6.27 18.22 -17.64
C VAL A 12 5.92 19.61 -17.10
N GLN A 13 5.96 20.65 -17.95
CA GLN A 13 5.62 22.02 -17.55
C GLN A 13 4.13 22.15 -17.21
N ASP A 14 3.25 21.49 -17.98
CA ASP A 14 1.82 21.49 -17.72
C ASP A 14 1.51 20.76 -16.41
N LEU A 15 2.12 19.58 -16.17
CA LEU A 15 1.96 18.87 -14.90
C LEU A 15 2.43 19.70 -13.70
N LYS A 16 3.56 20.42 -13.82
CA LYS A 16 4.04 21.31 -12.75
C LYS A 16 3.06 22.44 -12.46
N ARG A 17 2.48 23.06 -13.50
CA ARG A 17 1.44 24.09 -13.35
C ARG A 17 0.21 23.52 -12.66
N VAL A 18 -0.27 22.36 -13.11
CA VAL A 18 -1.44 21.69 -12.51
C VAL A 18 -1.17 21.33 -11.06
N LYS A 19 -0.05 20.68 -10.74
CA LYS A 19 0.36 20.36 -9.36
C LYS A 19 0.25 21.57 -8.44
N ASN A 20 0.84 22.71 -8.83
CA ASN A 20 0.82 23.93 -8.03
C ASN A 20 -0.60 24.50 -7.82
N SER A 21 -1.51 24.29 -8.77
CA SER A 21 -2.91 24.72 -8.64
C SER A 21 -3.77 23.80 -7.75
N VAL A 22 -3.38 22.53 -7.60
CA VAL A 22 -4.18 21.48 -6.96
C VAL A 22 -3.74 21.21 -5.52
N ILE A 23 -2.44 21.31 -5.22
CA ILE A 23 -1.93 21.10 -3.87
C ILE A 23 -2.52 22.18 -2.94
N GLY A 24 -3.25 21.75 -1.92
CA GLY A 24 -3.88 22.63 -0.95
C GLY A 24 -5.15 23.34 -1.43
N ASN A 25 -5.67 23.04 -2.63
CA ASN A 25 -6.87 23.68 -3.17
C ASN A 25 -8.00 22.65 -3.42
N PRO A 26 -8.96 22.50 -2.48
CA PRO A 26 -10.06 21.54 -2.59
C PRO A 26 -10.97 21.77 -3.81
N VAL A 27 -11.15 23.02 -4.22
CA VAL A 27 -12.02 23.38 -5.36
C VAL A 27 -11.37 22.91 -6.67
N ALA A 28 -10.07 23.19 -6.85
CA ALA A 28 -9.32 22.74 -8.02
C ALA A 28 -9.26 21.20 -8.10
N LYS A 29 -9.04 20.51 -6.96
CA LYS A 29 -9.10 19.04 -6.87
C LYS A 29 -10.42 18.49 -7.37
N THR A 30 -11.53 19.06 -6.89
CA THR A 30 -12.88 18.61 -7.26
C THR A 30 -13.19 18.88 -8.73
N ALA A 31 -12.69 19.99 -9.29
CA ALA A 31 -12.85 20.30 -10.71
C ALA A 31 -12.10 19.29 -11.58
N LEU A 32 -10.82 19.03 -11.27
CA LEU A 32 -9.99 18.09 -12.04
C LEU A 32 -10.38 16.63 -11.84
N SER A 33 -10.90 16.25 -10.67
CA SER A 33 -11.35 14.88 -10.44
C SER A 33 -12.55 14.47 -11.28
N ARG A 34 -13.27 15.45 -11.84
CA ARG A 34 -14.38 15.22 -12.78
C ARG A 34 -13.89 15.10 -14.23
N ASP A 35 -12.66 15.53 -14.52
CA ASP A 35 -12.05 15.41 -15.83
C ASP A 35 -11.38 14.02 -15.96
N VAL A 36 -12.18 13.04 -16.38
CA VAL A 36 -11.75 11.64 -16.55
C VAL A 36 -10.62 11.52 -17.57
N ALA A 37 -10.62 12.34 -18.62
CA ALA A 37 -9.56 12.32 -19.64
C ALA A 37 -8.24 12.78 -19.04
N PHE A 38 -8.25 13.86 -18.25
CA PHE A 38 -7.07 14.30 -17.51
C PHE A 38 -6.54 13.24 -16.54
N VAL A 39 -7.41 12.63 -15.72
CA VAL A 39 -6.98 11.57 -14.78
C VAL A 39 -6.40 10.38 -15.54
N ARG A 40 -6.98 9.99 -16.68
CA ARG A 40 -6.43 8.95 -17.56
C ARG A 40 -5.03 9.31 -18.05
N SER A 41 -4.83 10.53 -18.55
CA SER A 41 -3.51 10.99 -18.99
C SER A 41 -2.47 10.97 -17.86
N LEU A 42 -2.86 11.24 -16.61
CA LEU A 42 -1.96 11.08 -15.47
C LEU A 42 -1.54 9.62 -15.25
N VAL A 43 -2.48 8.69 -15.34
CA VAL A 43 -2.22 7.26 -15.19
C VAL A 43 -1.34 6.75 -16.33
N GLU A 44 -1.58 7.19 -17.57
CA GLU A 44 -0.72 6.90 -18.72
C GLU A 44 0.69 7.47 -18.54
N CYS A 45 0.85 8.67 -17.99
CA CYS A 45 2.17 9.22 -17.65
C CYS A 45 2.92 8.33 -16.65
N VAL A 46 2.21 7.73 -15.69
CA VAL A 46 2.78 6.82 -14.70
C VAL A 46 3.22 5.50 -15.32
N ASP A 47 2.43 4.96 -16.25
CA ASP A 47 2.69 3.69 -16.93
C ASP A 47 3.85 3.81 -17.95
N VAL A 48 3.85 4.87 -18.75
CA VAL A 48 4.86 5.13 -19.80
C VAL A 48 6.23 5.49 -19.21
N ALA A 49 6.26 6.14 -18.03
CA ALA A 49 7.52 6.52 -17.39
C ALA A 49 8.45 5.33 -17.12
N SER A 50 7.91 4.13 -16.91
CA SER A 50 8.70 2.90 -16.75
C SER A 50 9.47 2.49 -18.02
N VAL A 51 9.15 3.08 -19.18
CA VAL A 51 9.76 2.77 -20.49
C VAL A 51 10.64 3.90 -20.99
N VAL A 52 10.34 5.16 -20.65
CA VAL A 52 10.89 6.34 -21.35
C VAL A 52 11.93 7.11 -20.51
N GLY A 53 13.13 6.56 -20.38
CA GLY A 53 14.36 7.28 -19.98
C GLY A 53 14.22 8.40 -18.92
N THR A 54 14.99 9.49 -19.06
CA THR A 54 15.04 10.58 -18.05
C THR A 54 13.81 11.49 -18.08
N VAL A 55 13.28 11.82 -19.26
CA VAL A 55 12.11 12.70 -19.41
C VAL A 55 10.84 12.02 -18.89
N GLY A 56 10.69 10.72 -19.13
CA GLY A 56 9.59 9.93 -18.57
C GLY A 56 9.66 9.86 -17.06
N ASN A 57 10.85 9.78 -16.48
CA ASN A 57 11.01 9.81 -15.02
C ASN A 57 10.49 11.11 -14.38
N GLU A 58 10.75 12.28 -14.98
CA GLU A 58 10.19 13.53 -14.46
C GLU A 58 8.67 13.58 -14.62
N LEU A 59 8.16 13.13 -15.77
CA LEU A 59 6.74 13.11 -16.07
C LEU A 59 5.97 12.19 -15.10
N GLY A 60 6.46 10.96 -14.91
CA GLY A 60 5.88 9.98 -14.00
C GLY A 60 5.91 10.47 -12.56
N ALA A 61 7.02 11.08 -12.11
CA ALA A 61 7.11 11.62 -10.75
C ALA A 61 6.09 12.75 -10.50
N GLU A 62 5.93 13.67 -11.45
CA GLU A 62 4.95 14.75 -11.33
C GLU A 62 3.51 14.23 -11.40
N ALA A 63 3.22 13.27 -12.29
CA ALA A 63 1.91 12.63 -12.38
C ALA A 63 1.56 11.90 -11.08
N ALA A 64 2.50 11.14 -10.50
CA ALA A 64 2.33 10.45 -9.23
C ALA A 64 2.01 11.43 -8.07
N HIS A 65 2.67 12.59 -8.02
CA HIS A 65 2.36 13.62 -7.02
C HIS A 65 0.93 14.17 -7.17
N ILE A 66 0.47 14.39 -8.40
CA ILE A 66 -0.90 14.86 -8.64
C ILE A 66 -1.91 13.78 -8.26
N ILE A 67 -1.68 12.52 -8.64
CA ILE A 67 -2.50 11.37 -8.23
C ILE A 67 -2.63 11.29 -6.71
N ALA A 68 -1.51 11.39 -5.98
CA ALA A 68 -1.49 11.39 -4.52
C ALA A 68 -2.34 12.53 -3.93
N SER A 69 -2.33 13.71 -4.56
CA SER A 69 -3.10 14.86 -4.14
C SER A 69 -4.60 14.69 -4.44
N LEU A 70 -4.95 14.08 -5.58
CA LEU A 70 -6.32 13.85 -6.00
C LEU A 70 -7.01 12.73 -5.21
N SER A 71 -6.27 11.68 -4.84
CA SER A 71 -6.84 10.57 -4.05
C SER A 71 -7.34 11.05 -2.69
N TYR A 72 -6.74 12.11 -2.14
CA TYR A 72 -7.15 12.70 -0.88
C TYR A 72 -8.29 13.71 -1.04
N GLY A 73 -9.48 13.35 -0.54
CA GLY A 73 -10.60 14.28 -0.31
C GLY A 73 -11.66 14.35 -1.42
N SER A 74 -11.61 13.47 -2.43
CA SER A 74 -12.65 13.39 -3.46
C SER A 74 -12.97 11.93 -3.80
N GLU A 75 -14.12 11.44 -3.35
CA GLU A 75 -14.59 10.09 -3.66
C GLU A 75 -14.71 9.85 -5.17
N SER A 76 -15.15 10.85 -5.94
CA SER A 76 -15.20 10.78 -7.40
C SER A 76 -13.83 10.65 -8.07
N ALA A 77 -12.80 11.28 -7.49
CA ALA A 77 -11.42 11.11 -7.96
C ALA A 77 -10.97 9.67 -7.73
N LEU A 78 -11.21 9.15 -6.52
CA LEU A 78 -10.83 7.80 -6.15
C LEU A 78 -11.54 6.77 -7.03
N ASP A 79 -12.84 6.90 -7.23
CA ASP A 79 -13.63 6.06 -8.14
C ASP A 79 -13.01 6.02 -9.55
N THR A 80 -12.65 7.18 -10.11
CA THR A 80 -12.01 7.26 -11.42
C THR A 80 -10.63 6.58 -11.42
N LEU A 81 -9.81 6.78 -10.38
CA LEU A 81 -8.51 6.14 -10.23
C LEU A 81 -8.62 4.61 -10.10
N LEU A 82 -9.63 4.09 -9.40
CA LEU A 82 -9.86 2.66 -9.27
C LEU A 82 -10.31 2.03 -10.58
N ARG A 83 -11.23 2.69 -11.31
CA ARG A 83 -11.65 2.24 -12.66
C ARG A 83 -10.48 2.21 -13.65
N LEU A 84 -9.52 3.11 -13.51
CA LEU A 84 -8.27 3.13 -14.29
C LEU A 84 -7.18 2.19 -13.76
N GLN A 85 -7.48 1.34 -12.78
CA GLN A 85 -6.54 0.37 -12.20
C GLN A 85 -5.26 1.00 -11.62
N THR A 86 -5.33 2.26 -11.17
CA THR A 86 -4.17 3.01 -10.68
C THR A 86 -3.37 2.28 -9.60
N PRO A 87 -3.97 1.62 -8.57
CA PRO A 87 -3.19 0.86 -7.59
C PRO A 87 -2.32 -0.22 -8.24
N ARG A 88 -2.89 -0.99 -9.18
CA ARG A 88 -2.19 -2.07 -9.90
C ARG A 88 -1.04 -1.54 -10.73
N ILE A 89 -1.27 -0.43 -11.45
CA ILE A 89 -0.24 0.22 -12.28
C ILE A 89 0.92 0.73 -11.39
N LEU A 90 0.62 1.36 -10.25
CA LEU A 90 1.63 1.83 -9.32
C LEU A 90 2.43 0.68 -8.69
N ILE A 91 1.77 -0.42 -8.30
CA ILE A 91 2.42 -1.64 -7.79
C ILE A 91 3.34 -2.23 -8.85
N PHE A 92 2.84 -2.37 -10.08
CA PHE A 92 3.62 -2.89 -11.19
C PHE A 92 4.85 -2.02 -11.44
N ALA A 93 4.70 -0.71 -11.57
CA ALA A 93 5.83 0.19 -11.78
C ALA A 93 6.84 0.14 -10.61
N LEU A 94 6.38 0.06 -9.35
CA LEU A 94 7.26 -0.11 -8.19
C LEU A 94 8.05 -1.42 -8.24
N SER A 95 7.45 -2.51 -8.74
CA SER A 95 8.12 -3.81 -8.89
C SER A 95 9.21 -3.81 -9.96
N GLN A 96 9.13 -2.90 -10.93
CA GLN A 96 10.12 -2.79 -12.01
C GLN A 96 11.33 -1.91 -11.64
N PHE A 97 11.24 -1.12 -10.56
CA PHE A 97 12.34 -0.24 -10.18
C PHE A 97 13.54 -1.01 -9.62
N THR A 98 14.70 -0.61 -10.11
CA THR A 98 16.02 -1.03 -9.68
C THR A 98 16.61 -0.06 -8.65
N PRO A 99 17.66 -0.46 -7.91
CA PRO A 99 18.39 0.44 -7.02
C PRO A 99 19.04 1.65 -7.73
N THR A 100 19.29 1.54 -9.05
CA THR A 100 19.87 2.62 -9.87
C THR A 100 18.85 3.67 -10.32
N ASP A 101 17.55 3.36 -10.23
CA ASP A 101 16.51 4.31 -10.62
C ASP A 101 16.44 5.51 -9.68
N PRO A 102 16.05 6.71 -10.19
CA PRO A 102 16.03 7.92 -9.39
C PRO A 102 15.15 7.78 -8.14
N LEU A 103 15.74 7.99 -6.97
CA LEU A 103 15.01 7.97 -5.70
C LEU A 103 13.78 8.92 -5.67
N PRO A 104 13.83 10.14 -6.25
CA PRO A 104 12.64 11.00 -6.32
C PRO A 104 11.45 10.35 -7.04
N LEU A 105 11.70 9.62 -8.12
CA LEU A 105 10.65 8.90 -8.87
C LEU A 105 10.06 7.76 -8.03
N ARG A 106 10.93 6.88 -7.51
CA ARG A 106 10.52 5.73 -6.69
C ARG A 106 9.70 6.16 -5.47
N SER A 107 10.14 7.22 -4.80
CA SER A 107 9.45 7.76 -3.62
C SER A 107 8.12 8.45 -3.99
N ALA A 108 8.02 9.11 -5.15
CA ALA A 108 6.76 9.68 -5.64
C ALA A 108 5.70 8.59 -5.87
N TYR A 109 6.09 7.46 -6.48
CA TYR A 109 5.19 6.33 -6.74
C TYR A 109 4.74 5.65 -5.44
N ALA A 110 5.67 5.41 -4.52
CA ALA A 110 5.34 4.83 -3.22
C ALA A 110 4.38 5.73 -2.41
N ARG A 111 4.57 7.05 -2.47
CA ARG A 111 3.65 8.02 -1.84
C ARG A 111 2.29 8.05 -2.51
N ALA A 112 2.24 8.01 -3.85
CA ALA A 112 0.98 7.94 -4.60
C ALA A 112 0.20 6.68 -4.24
N LEU A 113 0.85 5.51 -4.23
CA LEU A 113 0.22 4.25 -3.86
C LEU A 113 -0.29 4.31 -2.42
N ARG A 114 0.52 4.79 -1.48
CA ARG A 114 0.12 5.00 -0.08
C ARG A 114 -1.11 5.90 0.03
N ALA A 115 -1.15 7.00 -0.71
CA ALA A 115 -2.27 7.94 -0.67
C ALA A 115 -3.56 7.32 -1.21
N VAL A 116 -3.49 6.59 -2.33
CA VAL A 116 -4.65 5.89 -2.91
C VAL A 116 -5.16 4.81 -1.96
N VAL A 117 -4.27 3.95 -1.44
CA VAL A 117 -4.64 2.85 -0.53
C VAL A 117 -5.20 3.39 0.79
N ALA A 118 -4.64 4.47 1.34
CA ALA A 118 -5.20 5.09 2.55
C ALA A 118 -6.65 5.56 2.32
N SER A 119 -6.94 6.19 1.18
CA SER A 119 -8.29 6.62 0.84
C SER A 119 -9.25 5.45 0.59
N VAL A 120 -8.77 4.36 -0.04
CA VAL A 120 -9.52 3.10 -0.13
C VAL A 120 -9.86 2.57 1.27
N ALA A 121 -8.87 2.51 2.16
CA ALA A 121 -9.05 1.99 3.50
C ALA A 121 -9.98 2.87 4.35
N GLU A 122 -10.01 4.19 4.14
CA GLU A 122 -10.95 5.11 4.78
C GLU A 122 -12.41 4.83 4.41
N ILE A 123 -12.68 4.38 3.20
CA ILE A 123 -14.02 3.97 2.75
C ILE A 123 -14.40 2.62 3.35
N VAL A 124 -13.51 1.63 3.29
CA VAL A 124 -13.78 0.26 3.74
C VAL A 124 -13.78 0.13 5.27
N GLY A 125 -12.89 0.85 5.95
CA GLY A 125 -12.57 0.66 7.36
C GLY A 125 -13.74 0.80 8.35
N PRO A 126 -14.60 1.83 8.26
CA PRO A 126 -15.71 1.97 9.20
C PRO A 126 -16.60 0.74 9.28
N SER A 127 -16.85 0.06 8.16
CA SER A 127 -17.66 -1.16 8.14
C SER A 127 -16.92 -2.38 8.68
N GLU A 128 -15.62 -2.49 8.41
CA GLU A 128 -14.76 -3.56 8.98
C GLU A 128 -14.65 -3.49 10.51
N TYR A 129 -14.84 -2.30 11.10
CA TYR A 129 -14.89 -2.10 12.55
C TYR A 129 -16.31 -2.15 13.14
N GLY A 130 -17.33 -2.42 12.33
CA GLY A 130 -18.73 -2.40 12.78
C GLY A 130 -19.26 -1.01 13.15
N LEU A 131 -18.56 0.06 12.76
CA LEU A 131 -18.95 1.45 13.02
C LEU A 131 -20.03 1.95 12.05
N ARG A 132 -20.14 1.33 10.87
CA ARG A 132 -21.16 1.61 9.86
C ARG A 132 -21.62 0.30 9.22
N PRO A 133 -22.89 0.19 8.78
CA PRO A 133 -23.30 -0.94 7.96
C PRO A 133 -22.44 -1.00 6.69
N GLU A 134 -22.26 -2.20 6.15
CA GLU A 134 -21.53 -2.38 4.89
C GLU A 134 -22.30 -1.72 3.74
N PRO A 135 -21.73 -0.72 3.05
CA PRO A 135 -22.38 -0.12 1.89
C PRO A 135 -22.45 -1.13 0.75
N THR A 136 -23.59 -1.23 0.08
CA THR A 136 -23.79 -2.15 -1.06
C THR A 136 -23.54 -1.50 -2.42
N GLY A 137 -22.86 -0.35 -2.44
CA GLY A 137 -22.59 0.42 -3.66
C GLY A 137 -21.43 -0.13 -4.50
N PRO A 138 -21.40 0.18 -5.81
CA PRO A 138 -20.33 -0.28 -6.71
C PRO A 138 -18.93 0.18 -6.25
N MET A 139 -18.83 1.43 -5.76
CA MET A 139 -17.58 1.96 -5.21
C MET A 139 -17.07 1.15 -4.01
N GLN A 140 -17.97 0.59 -3.18
CA GLN A 140 -17.55 -0.25 -2.05
C GLN A 140 -16.93 -1.56 -2.53
N ILE A 141 -17.52 -2.18 -3.55
CA ILE A 141 -17.01 -3.42 -4.15
C ILE A 141 -15.63 -3.17 -4.75
N GLU A 142 -15.46 -2.09 -5.52
CA GLU A 142 -14.18 -1.73 -6.13
C GLU A 142 -13.12 -1.39 -5.08
N THR A 143 -13.46 -0.62 -4.04
CA THR A 143 -12.53 -0.29 -2.95
C THR A 143 -12.13 -1.53 -2.15
N LYS A 144 -13.06 -2.45 -1.84
CA LYS A 144 -12.72 -3.73 -1.23
C LYS A 144 -11.79 -4.56 -2.11
N ALA A 145 -12.10 -4.71 -3.39
CA ALA A 145 -11.25 -5.44 -4.34
C ALA A 145 -9.84 -4.82 -4.45
N ALA A 146 -9.75 -3.48 -4.47
CA ALA A 146 -8.46 -2.78 -4.48
C ALA A 146 -7.68 -2.98 -3.17
N LEU A 147 -8.36 -3.11 -2.03
CA LEU A 147 -7.71 -3.42 -0.75
C LEU A 147 -7.21 -4.87 -0.70
N GLU A 148 -8.00 -5.83 -1.18
CA GLU A 148 -7.58 -7.24 -1.30
C GLU A 148 -6.36 -7.40 -2.22
N LEU A 149 -6.28 -6.62 -3.30
CA LEU A 149 -5.10 -6.60 -4.19
C LEU A 149 -3.80 -6.27 -3.42
N ILE A 150 -3.85 -5.44 -2.38
CA ILE A 150 -2.65 -5.09 -1.59
C ILE A 150 -2.11 -6.29 -0.81
N PHE A 151 -2.99 -7.18 -0.38
CA PHE A 151 -2.65 -8.38 0.40
C PHE A 151 -2.53 -9.64 -0.47
N ALA A 152 -2.70 -9.53 -1.79
CA ALA A 152 -2.33 -10.60 -2.71
C ALA A 152 -0.83 -10.91 -2.58
N ILE A 153 -0.48 -12.20 -2.66
CA ILE A 153 0.88 -12.67 -2.36
C ILE A 153 1.92 -12.04 -3.29
N GLU A 154 1.57 -11.86 -4.57
CA GLU A 154 2.43 -11.26 -5.60
C GLU A 154 2.67 -9.77 -5.33
N THR A 155 1.67 -9.07 -4.80
CA THR A 155 1.80 -7.68 -4.38
C THR A 155 2.70 -7.57 -3.16
N LEU A 156 2.53 -8.44 -2.16
CA LEU A 156 3.37 -8.46 -0.96
C LEU A 156 4.83 -8.80 -1.32
N ASP A 157 5.05 -9.74 -2.23
CA ASP A 157 6.38 -10.06 -2.76
C ASP A 157 7.05 -8.85 -3.42
N SER A 158 6.26 -7.95 -4.01
CA SER A 158 6.75 -6.72 -4.65
C SER A 158 6.98 -5.58 -3.64
N LEU A 159 6.09 -5.43 -2.66
CA LEU A 159 6.11 -4.29 -1.72
C LEU A 159 7.03 -4.51 -0.53
N LEU A 160 7.07 -5.71 0.05
CA LEU A 160 7.82 -5.97 1.28
C LEU A 160 9.34 -5.81 1.13
N PRO A 161 9.99 -6.20 0.02
CA PRO A 161 11.41 -5.91 -0.18
C PRO A 161 11.75 -4.42 -0.16
N LEU A 162 10.80 -3.54 -0.49
CA LEU A 162 11.01 -2.09 -0.45
C LEU A 162 11.22 -1.57 0.98
N LEU A 163 10.79 -2.32 2.00
CA LEU A 163 11.05 -2.01 3.42
C LEU A 163 12.53 -2.16 3.81
N LEU A 164 13.30 -2.94 3.04
CA LEU A 164 14.74 -3.13 3.25
C LEU A 164 15.57 -1.97 2.66
N SER A 165 14.93 -1.02 1.97
CA SER A 165 15.62 0.16 1.42
C SER A 165 16.21 1.01 2.56
N PRO A 166 17.48 1.44 2.45
CA PRO A 166 18.09 2.35 3.43
C PRO A 166 17.47 3.76 3.37
N SER A 167 16.74 4.09 2.30
CA SER A 167 16.08 5.39 2.16
C SER A 167 14.72 5.41 2.87
N PRO A 168 14.55 6.23 3.93
CA PRO A 168 13.27 6.37 4.60
C PRO A 168 12.21 7.02 3.71
N GLN A 169 12.61 7.73 2.65
CA GLN A 169 11.70 8.34 1.68
C GLN A 169 10.91 7.29 0.88
N LEU A 170 11.47 6.08 0.76
CA LEU A 170 10.82 4.94 0.12
C LEU A 170 10.15 4.01 1.14
N ALA A 171 10.84 3.66 2.23
CA ALA A 171 10.32 2.72 3.22
C ALA A 171 9.10 3.26 4.00
N THR A 172 9.13 4.54 4.41
CA THR A 172 8.06 5.12 5.24
C THR A 172 6.69 5.13 4.56
N PRO A 173 6.55 5.53 3.28
CA PRO A 173 5.27 5.38 2.57
C PRO A 173 4.75 3.94 2.54
N ILE A 174 5.61 2.93 2.38
CA ILE A 174 5.21 1.52 2.35
C ILE A 174 4.73 1.06 3.73
N VAL A 175 5.43 1.42 4.81
CA VAL A 175 4.97 1.14 6.18
C VAL A 175 3.60 1.78 6.43
N HIS A 176 3.45 3.06 6.08
CA HIS A 176 2.17 3.76 6.25
C HIS A 176 1.04 3.15 5.40
N LEU A 177 1.35 2.72 4.18
CA LEU A 177 0.40 2.01 3.32
C LEU A 177 -0.10 0.75 4.02
N LEU A 178 0.81 -0.14 4.42
CA LEU A 178 0.46 -1.41 5.07
C LEU A 178 -0.33 -1.17 6.37
N SER A 179 0.16 -0.26 7.22
CA SER A 179 -0.51 0.12 8.46
C SER A 179 -1.94 0.62 8.22
N SER A 180 -2.15 1.46 7.20
CA SER A 180 -3.48 1.98 6.87
C SER A 180 -4.41 0.92 6.29
N ALA A 181 -3.85 -0.07 5.60
CA ALA A 181 -4.58 -1.13 4.89
C ALA A 181 -4.95 -2.32 5.80
N THR A 182 -4.20 -2.58 6.88
CA THR A 182 -4.43 -3.71 7.81
C THR A 182 -5.61 -3.51 8.78
N ARG A 183 -6.79 -3.16 8.26
CA ARG A 183 -7.98 -2.89 9.09
C ARG A 183 -8.76 -4.16 9.44
N SER A 184 -8.81 -5.14 8.53
CA SER A 184 -9.50 -6.41 8.76
C SER A 184 -8.63 -7.45 9.48
N LEU A 185 -9.27 -8.42 10.17
CA LEU A 185 -8.54 -9.56 10.73
C LEU A 185 -7.87 -10.39 9.63
N HIS A 186 -8.56 -10.58 8.50
CA HIS A 186 -8.05 -11.31 7.35
C HIS A 186 -6.71 -10.73 6.87
N HIS A 187 -6.65 -9.41 6.63
CA HIS A 187 -5.43 -8.73 6.18
C HIS A 187 -4.28 -8.84 7.19
N ARG A 188 -4.58 -8.73 8.49
CA ARG A 188 -3.57 -8.93 9.55
C ARG A 188 -3.01 -10.34 9.53
N THR A 189 -3.88 -11.35 9.42
CA THR A 189 -3.46 -12.75 9.34
C THR A 189 -2.64 -13.02 8.09
N THR A 190 -3.06 -12.51 6.93
CA THR A 190 -2.29 -12.62 5.67
C THR A 190 -0.90 -12.01 5.82
N LEU A 191 -0.80 -10.81 6.41
CA LEU A 191 0.49 -10.15 6.61
C LEU A 191 1.36 -10.88 7.66
N SER A 192 0.80 -11.39 8.75
CA SER A 192 1.56 -12.10 9.79
C SER A 192 2.00 -13.50 9.40
N SER A 193 1.28 -14.13 8.47
CA SER A 193 1.59 -15.45 7.92
C SER A 193 2.39 -15.38 6.62
N TYR A 194 2.69 -14.17 6.14
CA TYR A 194 3.50 -13.98 4.96
C TYR A 194 4.90 -14.57 5.17
N LEU A 195 5.35 -15.34 4.18
CA LEU A 195 6.71 -15.85 4.09
C LEU A 195 7.34 -15.32 2.79
N PRO A 196 8.58 -14.82 2.80
CA PRO A 196 9.30 -14.44 1.58
C PRO A 196 9.39 -15.59 0.57
N PRO A 197 9.46 -15.31 -0.74
CA PRO A 197 9.54 -16.34 -1.79
C PRO A 197 10.60 -17.41 -1.54
N SER A 198 11.79 -17.02 -1.05
CA SER A 198 12.89 -17.94 -0.73
C SER A 198 12.53 -18.97 0.35
N GLU A 199 11.76 -18.54 1.36
CA GLU A 199 11.35 -19.40 2.47
C GLU A 199 10.18 -20.31 2.07
N ARG A 200 9.26 -19.82 1.22
CA ARG A 200 8.17 -20.65 0.68
C ARG A 200 8.69 -21.83 -0.13
N ILE A 201 9.71 -21.60 -0.97
CA ILE A 201 10.35 -22.66 -1.76
C ILE A 201 11.00 -23.71 -0.85
N ALA A 202 11.70 -23.25 0.21
CA ALA A 202 12.32 -24.14 1.19
C ALA A 202 11.28 -25.00 1.93
N ALA A 203 10.14 -24.42 2.33
CA ALA A 203 9.07 -25.13 3.02
C ALA A 203 8.40 -26.22 2.14
N THR A 204 8.35 -26.02 0.82
CA THR A 204 7.80 -27.00 -0.13
C THR A 204 8.78 -28.10 -0.54
N SER A 205 10.07 -27.94 -0.25
CA SER A 205 11.09 -28.92 -0.62
C SER A 205 11.05 -30.11 0.34
N PRO A 206 10.84 -31.36 -0.13
CA PRO A 206 10.66 -32.55 0.71
C PRO A 206 11.92 -33.00 1.50
N SER A 207 12.96 -32.17 1.58
CA SER A 207 14.29 -32.53 2.10
C SER A 207 14.51 -32.15 3.58
N GLY A 208 13.46 -32.22 4.41
CA GLY A 208 13.52 -31.83 5.82
C GLY A 208 12.84 -32.78 6.81
N ALA A 209 12.40 -33.97 6.38
CA ALA A 209 11.74 -34.94 7.28
C ALA A 209 12.71 -35.76 8.17
N ASN A 210 13.98 -35.38 8.26
CA ASN A 210 14.94 -36.06 9.15
C ASN A 210 16.00 -35.10 9.69
N ALA A 211 15.61 -34.26 10.64
CA ALA A 211 16.54 -33.66 11.59
C ALA A 211 15.89 -33.71 12.99
N THR A 212 15.75 -34.93 13.51
CA THR A 212 15.71 -35.18 14.95
C THR A 212 16.91 -34.52 15.60
N SER A 213 16.70 -33.38 16.26
CA SER A 213 17.61 -32.91 17.31
C SER A 213 17.50 -33.86 18.51
N PRO A 214 18.61 -34.40 19.03
CA PRO A 214 18.58 -35.09 20.32
C PRO A 214 18.48 -34.05 21.43
N ILE A 215 17.30 -33.91 22.03
CA ILE A 215 17.18 -33.27 23.34
C ILE A 215 17.33 -34.39 24.37
N ALA A 216 18.59 -34.70 24.71
CA ALA A 216 18.94 -35.39 25.94
C ALA A 216 19.68 -34.37 26.81
N GLY A 217 19.02 -33.93 27.87
CA GLY A 217 19.48 -32.92 28.80
C GLY A 217 18.38 -32.67 29.81
N GLU A 218 18.19 -33.65 30.68
CA GLU A 218 17.38 -33.56 31.90
C GLU A 218 17.69 -32.25 32.64
N VAL A 219 16.68 -31.42 32.87
CA VAL A 219 16.73 -30.38 33.88
C VAL A 219 15.78 -30.79 34.99
N GLU A 220 16.41 -31.11 36.11
CA GLU A 220 15.89 -31.54 37.39
C GLU A 220 14.79 -30.59 37.90
N VAL A 221 13.67 -31.18 38.31
CA VAL A 221 12.51 -30.48 38.88
C VAL A 221 12.85 -30.04 40.31
N GLY A 222 13.31 -28.80 40.45
CA GLY A 222 13.40 -28.13 41.74
C GLY A 222 12.03 -27.66 42.22
N GLN A 223 11.51 -28.33 43.25
CA GLN A 223 10.30 -27.93 43.99
C GLN A 223 10.45 -26.49 44.51
N VAL A 224 9.47 -25.63 44.24
CA VAL A 224 9.32 -24.34 44.93
C VAL A 224 8.10 -24.44 45.83
N GLU A 225 8.37 -24.38 47.13
CA GLU A 225 7.40 -24.41 48.23
C GLU A 225 6.39 -23.26 48.15
N VAL A 226 5.13 -23.62 48.36
CA VAL A 226 4.00 -22.71 48.56
C VAL A 226 4.06 -22.17 49.99
N GLY A 227 4.52 -20.93 50.13
CA GLY A 227 4.70 -20.24 51.41
C GLY A 227 3.78 -19.05 51.62
N ARG A 228 2.59 -19.34 52.18
CA ARG A 228 1.93 -18.63 53.30
C ARG A 228 1.38 -17.20 53.13
N ALA A 229 0.11 -17.12 53.56
CA ALA A 229 -0.74 -15.94 53.74
C ALA A 229 -0.16 -14.85 54.66
N VAL A 230 -0.54 -13.59 54.39
CA VAL A 230 -0.62 -12.52 55.39
C VAL A 230 -1.99 -11.86 55.29
N GLN A 231 -2.68 -11.91 56.41
CA GLN A 231 -3.94 -11.25 56.74
C GLN A 231 -3.66 -9.97 57.54
N VAL A 232 -4.50 -8.95 57.28
CA VAL A 232 -5.11 -8.01 58.24
C VAL A 232 -4.23 -6.98 58.98
N GLU A 233 -4.63 -5.70 58.87
CA GLU A 233 -4.97 -4.71 59.92
C GLU A 233 -5.29 -3.39 59.17
N GLU A 234 -6.51 -2.84 59.09
CA GLU A 234 -7.45 -2.31 60.09
C GLU A 234 -6.85 -1.41 61.18
N GLY A 235 -7.27 -0.14 61.18
CA GLY A 235 -7.06 0.87 62.22
C GLY A 235 -6.29 2.10 61.71
N GLY A 236 -6.75 3.35 61.81
CA GLY A 236 -7.93 3.93 62.43
C GLY A 236 -7.73 5.45 62.57
N SER A 237 -8.86 6.15 62.70
CA SER A 237 -9.08 7.58 63.05
C SER A 237 -8.71 8.66 62.02
#